data_AF-A0A7M5UY78-F1
#
_entry.id   AF-A0A7M5UY78-F1
#
_cell.length_a   1.000
_cell.length_b   1.000
_cell.length_c   1.000
_cell.angle_alpha   90.00
_cell.angle_beta   90.00
_cell.angle_gamma   90.00
#
_symmetry.space_group_name_H-M   'P 1'
#
loop_
_entity.id
_entity.type
_entity.pdbx_description
1 polymer ?
#
loop_
_entity_poly.entity_id
_entity_poly.type
_entity_poly.pdbx_seq_one_letter_code
_entity_poly.pdbx_strand_id
1 'polypeptide(L)'
;DDKLCFDFDELLQNQIEPLTKRNVMHFIASIYDPLGLINPVVVTMKCFLKELFKEKLGWDDPLPETLKSRWISILKGLENCKIEIDRLYSLKEFEDPFVNVQLHGFSDASKVAFGASMYLRFVYNSGKIKVVLIA
;
A
#
# COMPACT_ATOMS: atom_id res chain seq x y z
N ASP A 1 15.69 15.93 0.98
CA ASP A 1 15.65 14.48 1.22
C ASP A 1 14.80 13.80 0.16
N ASP A 2 15.35 12.77 -0.51
CA ASP A 2 14.67 12.01 -1.57
C ASP A 2 13.76 10.94 -0.95
N LYS A 3 12.46 11.25 -0.89
CA LYS A 3 11.42 10.38 -0.34
C LYS A 3 10.40 10.02 -1.40
N LEU A 4 9.89 8.80 -1.34
CA LEU A 4 8.69 8.39 -2.04
C LEU A 4 7.50 8.71 -1.14
N CYS A 5 6.63 9.60 -1.61
CA CYS A 5 5.46 10.04 -0.86
C CYS A 5 4.19 9.54 -1.55
N PHE A 6 3.32 8.88 -0.78
CA PHE A 6 1.97 8.53 -1.18
C PHE A 6 1.02 9.40 -0.36
N ASP A 7 0.37 10.34 -1.05
CA ASP A 7 -0.68 11.19 -0.49
C ASP A 7 -2.02 10.64 -0.97
N PHE A 8 -2.84 10.15 -0.03
CA PHE A 8 -4.12 9.55 -0.38
C PHE A 8 -5.22 10.59 -0.59
N ASP A 9 -5.06 11.84 -0.16
CA ASP A 9 -6.12 12.84 -0.29
C ASP A 9 -6.37 13.20 -1.76
N GLU A 10 -5.33 13.25 -2.59
CA GLU A 10 -5.49 13.42 -4.05
C GLU A 10 -6.14 12.19 -4.70
N LEU A 11 -5.78 10.98 -4.25
CA LEU A 11 -6.41 9.75 -4.74
C LEU A 11 -7.91 9.73 -4.42
N LEU A 12 -8.29 10.12 -3.21
CA LEU A 12 -9.69 10.14 -2.76
C LEU A 12 -10.58 11.07 -3.61
N GLN A 13 -10.02 12.14 -4.16
CA GLN A 13 -10.73 13.05 -5.07
C GLN A 13 -11.06 12.41 -6.42
N ASN A 14 -10.37 11.34 -6.82
CA ASN A 14 -10.59 10.62 -8.09
C ASN A 14 -11.76 9.62 -8.01
N GLN A 15 -12.55 9.62 -6.94
CA GLN A 15 -13.74 8.77 -6.85
C GLN A 15 -14.79 9.18 -7.89
N ILE A 16 -15.29 8.20 -8.64
CA ILE A 16 -16.29 8.41 -9.69
C ILE A 16 -17.65 7.86 -9.23
N GLU A 17 -18.69 8.71 -9.29
CA GLU A 17 -20.08 8.31 -9.10
C GLU A 17 -20.78 8.05 -10.46
N PRO A 18 -21.77 7.14 -10.54
CA PRO A 18 -22.22 6.26 -9.46
C PRO A 18 -21.14 5.22 -9.10
N LEU A 19 -21.13 4.76 -7.85
CA LEU A 19 -20.27 3.64 -7.49
C LEU A 19 -20.75 2.36 -8.18
N THR A 20 -19.91 1.86 -9.09
CA THR A 20 -20.11 0.63 -9.86
C THR A 20 -18.88 -0.26 -9.73
N LYS A 21 -19.00 -1.52 -10.13
CA LYS A 21 -17.86 -2.46 -10.20
C LYS A 21 -16.73 -1.90 -11.07
N ARG A 22 -17.07 -1.27 -12.20
CA ARG A 22 -16.11 -0.62 -13.11
C ARG A 22 -15.37 0.53 -12.42
N ASN A 23 -16.09 1.42 -11.75
CA ASN A 23 -15.50 2.60 -11.12
C ASN A 23 -14.60 2.24 -9.93
N VAL A 24 -14.98 1.24 -9.13
CA VAL A 24 -14.10 0.71 -8.05
C VAL A 24 -12.83 0.10 -8.63
N MET A 25 -12.93 -0.70 -9.70
CA MET A 25 -11.76 -1.26 -10.37
C MET A 25 -10.86 -0.17 -10.95
N HIS A 26 -11.46 0.83 -11.60
CA HIS A 26 -10.73 1.97 -12.16
C HIS A 26 -9.96 2.73 -11.08
N PHE A 27 -10.60 3.01 -9.95
CA PHE A 27 -9.97 3.65 -8.80
C PHE A 27 -8.79 2.83 -8.26
N ILE A 28 -8.94 1.51 -8.11
CA ILE A 28 -7.83 0.67 -7.63
C ILE A 28 -6.68 0.62 -8.64
N ALA A 29 -7.00 0.65 -9.94
CA ALA A 29 -6.01 0.61 -11.01
C ALA A 29 -5.25 1.92 -11.18
N SER A 30 -5.79 3.07 -10.73
CA SER A 30 -5.06 4.35 -10.77
C SER A 30 -3.97 4.44 -9.70
N ILE A 31 -3.97 3.54 -8.71
CA ILE A 31 -2.93 3.49 -7.68
C ILE A 31 -1.65 2.91 -8.28
N TYR A 32 -0.66 3.78 -8.49
CA TYR A 32 0.65 3.40 -8.99
C TYR A 32 1.60 3.04 -7.84
N ASP A 33 1.80 1.74 -7.62
CA ASP A 33 2.76 1.21 -6.64
C ASP A 33 3.54 0.03 -7.25
N PRO A 34 4.56 0.30 -8.09
CA PRO A 34 5.32 -0.75 -8.77
C PRO A 34 6.14 -1.63 -7.82
N LEU A 35 6.42 -1.14 -6.60
CA LEU A 35 7.24 -1.84 -5.60
C LEU A 35 6.40 -2.56 -4.54
N GLY A 36 5.09 -2.34 -4.50
CA GLY A 36 4.22 -2.95 -3.48
C GLY A 36 4.35 -2.32 -2.09
N LEU A 37 4.96 -1.14 -1.98
CA LEU A 37 5.27 -0.52 -0.69
C LEU A 37 4.03 -0.08 0.08
N ILE A 38 2.94 0.23 -0.62
CA ILE A 38 1.63 0.55 -0.03
C ILE A 38 0.65 -0.61 -0.13
N ASN A 39 1.14 -1.82 -0.39
CA ASN A 39 0.30 -3.02 -0.45
C ASN A 39 -0.56 -3.24 0.81
N PRO A 40 -0.17 -2.87 2.05
CA PRO A 40 -1.07 -2.93 3.20
C PRO A 40 -2.39 -2.16 3.03
N VAL A 41 -2.38 -1.07 2.25
CA VAL A 41 -3.58 -0.30 1.89
C VAL A 41 -4.29 -0.95 0.71
N VAL A 42 -3.54 -1.21 -0.37
CA VAL A 42 -4.09 -1.68 -1.65
C VAL A 42 -4.72 -3.07 -1.53
N VAL A 43 -4.19 -3.94 -0.66
CA VAL A 43 -4.72 -5.29 -0.44
C VAL A 43 -6.16 -5.26 0.08
N THR A 44 -6.49 -4.32 0.97
CA THR A 44 -7.85 -4.15 1.50
C THR A 44 -8.83 -3.81 0.39
N MET A 45 -8.44 -2.89 -0.50
CA MET A 45 -9.25 -2.52 -1.67
C MET A 45 -9.37 -3.68 -2.67
N LYS A 46 -8.29 -4.41 -2.95
CA LYS A 46 -8.30 -5.58 -3.84
C LYS A 46 -9.16 -6.72 -3.28
N CYS A 47 -9.20 -6.90 -1.96
CA CYS A 47 -10.09 -7.85 -1.31
C CYS A 47 -11.55 -7.47 -1.48
N PHE A 48 -11.88 -6.18 -1.35
CA PHE A 48 -13.22 -5.67 -1.65
C PHE A 48 -13.59 -5.86 -3.13
N LEU A 49 -12.67 -5.56 -4.06
CA LEU A 49 -12.90 -5.79 -5.48
C LEU A 49 -13.18 -7.27 -5.79
N LYS A 50 -12.44 -8.20 -5.16
CA LYS A 50 -12.68 -9.65 -5.27
C LYS A 50 -14.08 -10.03 -4.78
N GLU A 51 -14.60 -9.36 -3.75
CA GLU A 51 -15.97 -9.56 -3.27
C GLU A 51 -17.00 -9.06 -4.28
N LEU A 52 -16.80 -7.86 -4.86
CA LEU A 52 -17.67 -7.36 -5.92
C LEU A 52 -17.76 -8.30 -7.12
N PHE A 53 -16.67 -8.99 -7.46
CA PHE A 53 -16.68 -9.97 -8.55
C PHE A 53 -17.50 -11.23 -8.25
N LYS A 54 -17.77 -11.54 -6.97
CA LYS A 54 -18.66 -12.65 -6.59
C LYS A 54 -20.14 -12.25 -6.65
N GLU A 55 -20.42 -10.95 -6.59
CA GLU A 55 -21.78 -10.44 -6.72
C GLU A 55 -22.30 -10.56 -8.14
N LYS A 56 -23.59 -10.87 -8.28
CA LYS A 56 -24.31 -10.94 -9.56
C LYS A 56 -24.69 -9.54 -10.07
N LEU A 57 -23.70 -8.65 -10.10
CA LEU A 57 -23.80 -7.27 -10.60
C LEU A 57 -23.07 -7.15 -11.94
N GLY A 58 -23.67 -6.42 -12.88
CA GLY A 58 -23.01 -5.94 -14.09
C GLY A 58 -21.87 -4.97 -13.78
N TRP A 59 -21.15 -4.56 -14.83
CA TRP A 59 -20.02 -3.63 -14.70
C TRP A 59 -20.44 -2.23 -14.26
N ASP A 60 -21.57 -1.77 -14.78
CA ASP A 60 -22.09 -0.41 -14.66
C ASP A 60 -23.33 -0.34 -13.75
N ASP A 61 -23.70 -1.48 -13.13
CA ASP A 61 -24.76 -1.51 -12.14
C ASP A 61 -24.29 -0.80 -10.85
N PRO A 62 -25.16 0.03 -10.23
CA PRO A 62 -24.83 0.68 -8.98
C PRO A 62 -24.65 -0.35 -7.86
N LEU A 63 -23.68 -0.12 -7.00
CA LEU A 63 -23.44 -0.97 -5.84
C LEU A 63 -24.63 -0.92 -4.87
N PRO A 64 -25.07 -2.07 -4.32
CA PRO A 64 -25.98 -2.11 -3.18
C PRO A 64 -25.47 -1.27 -2.01
N GLU A 65 -26.39 -0.71 -1.23
CA GLU A 65 -26.07 0.25 -0.16
C GLU A 65 -25.06 -0.29 0.87
N THR A 66 -25.11 -1.60 1.15
CA THR A 66 -24.19 -2.28 2.06
C THR A 66 -22.74 -2.27 1.54
N LEU A 67 -22.55 -2.55 0.25
CA LEU A 67 -21.24 -2.55 -0.41
C LEU A 67 -20.73 -1.12 -0.62
N LYS A 68 -21.63 -0.20 -0.97
CA LYS A 68 -21.33 1.24 -1.05
C LYS A 68 -20.81 1.78 0.29
N SER A 69 -21.55 1.53 1.38
CA SER A 69 -21.15 1.95 2.73
C SER A 69 -19.78 1.40 3.12
N ARG A 70 -19.50 0.13 2.80
CA ARG A 70 -18.21 -0.49 3.11
C ARG A 70 -17.07 0.10 2.28
N TRP A 71 -17.29 0.35 0.99
CA TRP A 71 -16.29 1.03 0.15
C TRP A 71 -15.95 2.41 0.70
N ILE A 72 -16.97 3.20 1.05
CA ILE A 72 -16.78 4.53 1.67
C ILE A 72 -16.02 4.40 2.98
N SER A 73 -16.30 3.38 3.80
CA SER A 73 -15.55 3.15 5.05
C SER A 73 -14.08 2.82 4.81
N ILE A 74 -13.74 2.11 3.73
CA ILE A 74 -12.34 1.84 3.34
C ILE A 74 -11.66 3.16 2.98
N LEU A 75 -12.32 3.99 2.17
CA LEU A 75 -11.79 5.29 1.74
C LEU A 75 -11.61 6.27 2.91
N LYS A 76 -12.57 6.33 3.84
CA LYS A 76 -12.46 7.14 5.06
C LYS A 76 -11.26 6.79 5.93
N GLY A 77 -10.84 5.52 5.93
CA GLY A 77 -9.64 5.09 6.63
C GLY A 77 -8.34 5.66 6.07
N LEU A 78 -8.40 6.29 4.89
CA LEU A 78 -7.26 6.88 4.19
C LEU A 78 -7.28 8.41 4.17
N GLU A 79 -8.32 9.04 4.73
CA GLU A 79 -8.38 10.50 4.86
C GLU A 79 -7.21 11.01 5.72
N ASN A 80 -6.48 12.00 5.22
CA ASN A 80 -5.26 12.54 5.84
C ASN A 80 -4.16 11.47 6.03
N CYS A 81 -4.22 10.36 5.30
CA CYS A 81 -3.17 9.36 5.31
C CYS A 81 -2.05 9.80 4.36
N LYS A 82 -0.84 9.89 4.90
CA LYS A 82 0.37 10.13 4.12
C LYS A 82 1.42 9.10 4.50
N ILE A 83 1.94 8.40 3.48
CA ILE A 83 3.03 7.44 3.65
C ILE A 83 4.28 8.03 3.01
N GLU A 84 5.34 8.17 3.80
CA GLU A 84 6.64 8.62 3.34
C GLU A 84 7.67 7.52 3.55
N ILE A 85 8.38 7.16 2.48
CA ILE A 85 9.39 6.11 2.48
C ILE A 85 10.69 6.68 1.92
N ASP A 86 11.79 6.52 2.67
CA ASP A 86 13.10 6.94 2.19
C ASP A 86 13.51 6.10 0.97
N ARG A 87 13.82 6.75 -0.16
CA ARG A 87 14.28 6.05 -1.37
C ARG A 87 15.74 5.64 -1.27
N LEU A 88 16.51 6.39 -0.50
CA LEU A 88 17.90 6.11 -0.25
C LEU A 88 18.07 5.22 0.99
N TYR A 89 18.41 3.95 0.76
CA TYR A 89 18.60 2.99 1.85
C TYR A 89 19.87 3.29 2.67
N SER A 90 20.97 3.60 1.99
CA SER A 90 22.28 3.88 2.60
C SER A 90 22.53 5.37 2.70
N LEU A 91 22.64 5.87 3.94
CA LEU A 91 23.11 7.22 4.19
C LEU A 91 24.61 7.28 3.86
N LYS A 92 24.98 8.15 2.91
CA LYS A 92 26.37 8.63 2.75
C LYS A 92 26.80 9.52 3.92
N GLU A 93 25.90 9.80 4.86
CA GLU A 93 26.07 10.78 5.95
C GLU A 93 26.76 10.21 7.20
N PHE A 94 27.15 8.94 7.19
CA PHE A 94 28.00 8.41 8.25
C PHE A 94 29.44 8.37 7.74
N GLU A 95 30.32 9.12 8.41
CA GLU A 95 31.77 8.84 8.41
C GLU A 95 32.05 7.39 8.86
N ASP A 96 31.07 6.76 9.50
CA ASP A 96 31.07 5.40 9.99
C ASP A 96 30.60 4.38 8.91
N PRO A 97 31.49 3.50 8.40
CA PRO A 97 31.12 2.50 7.41
C PRO A 97 30.27 1.37 8.01
N PHE A 98 29.41 0.77 7.19
CA PHE A 98 28.74 -0.47 7.57
C PHE A 98 29.68 -1.66 7.50
N VAL A 99 29.58 -2.56 8.48
CA VAL A 99 30.39 -3.79 8.60
C VAL A 99 29.57 -5.03 8.28
N ASN A 100 28.23 -4.94 8.31
CA ASN A 100 27.34 -6.03 7.98
C ASN A 100 26.03 -5.51 7.39
N VAL A 101 25.54 -6.17 6.35
CA VAL A 101 24.23 -5.90 5.74
C VAL A 101 23.47 -7.22 5.64
N GLN A 102 22.22 -7.21 6.08
CA GLN A 102 21.35 -8.38 6.07
C GLN A 102 20.05 -8.06 5.35
N LEU A 103 19.53 -9.03 4.62
CA LEU A 103 18.20 -8.99 4.04
C LEU A 103 17.27 -9.87 4.88
N HIS A 104 16.24 -9.27 5.47
CA HIS A 104 15.25 -9.95 6.30
C HIS A 104 13.93 -9.97 5.55
N GLY A 105 13.40 -11.17 5.28
CA GLY A 105 12.10 -11.36 4.65
C GLY A 105 11.09 -11.88 5.67
N PHE A 106 9.89 -11.30 5.67
CA PHE A 106 8.76 -11.76 6.45
C PHE A 106 7.60 -12.07 5.50
N SER A 107 6.78 -13.04 5.87
CA SER A 107 5.57 -13.36 5.13
C SER A 107 4.49 -13.88 6.05
N ASP A 108 3.24 -13.52 5.77
CA ASP A 108 2.08 -14.04 6.46
C ASP A 108 0.94 -14.32 5.46
N ALA A 109 0.10 -15.30 5.79
CA ALA A 109 -0.96 -15.79 4.93
C ALA A 109 -2.27 -15.95 5.70
N SER A 110 -3.35 -15.45 5.13
CA SER A 110 -4.71 -15.71 5.58
C SER A 110 -5.55 -16.29 4.45
N LYS A 111 -6.79 -16.70 4.76
CA LYS A 111 -7.77 -17.09 3.73
C LYS A 111 -8.15 -15.93 2.81
N VAL A 112 -7.88 -14.69 3.22
CA VAL A 112 -8.29 -13.47 2.54
C VAL A 112 -7.19 -12.99 1.58
N ALA A 113 -5.95 -12.91 2.07
CA ALA A 113 -4.78 -12.46 1.32
C ALA A 113 -3.48 -13.04 1.88
N PHE A 114 -2.44 -13.01 1.05
CA PHE A 114 -1.04 -13.28 1.41
C PHE A 114 -0.24 -12.00 1.29
N GLY A 115 0.67 -11.76 2.24
CA GLY A 115 1.56 -10.62 2.24
C GLY A 115 2.99 -11.05 2.51
N ALA A 116 3.94 -10.34 1.91
CA ALA A 116 5.34 -10.45 2.24
C ALA A 116 5.93 -9.04 2.34
N SER A 117 6.95 -8.89 3.17
CA SER A 117 7.74 -7.67 3.28
C SER A 117 9.22 -7.99 3.44
N MET A 118 10.07 -7.10 2.96
CA MET A 118 11.50 -7.23 2.95
C MET A 118 12.16 -6.00 3.56
N TYR A 119 13.12 -6.23 4.43
CA TYR A 119 13.87 -5.18 5.09
C TYR A 119 15.38 -5.38 4.90
N LEU A 120 16.10 -4.28 4.68
CA LEU A 120 17.55 -4.26 4.81
C LEU A 120 17.92 -3.81 6.23
N ARG A 121 18.79 -4.57 6.87
CA ARG A 121 19.37 -4.26 8.18
C ARG A 121 20.86 -3.98 8.02
N PHE A 122 21.26 -2.75 8.27
CA PHE A 122 22.64 -2.29 8.30
C PHE A 122 23.17 -2.31 9.73
N VAL A 123 24.38 -2.84 9.92
CA VAL A 123 25.16 -2.71 11.15
C VAL A 123 26.39 -1.88 10.83
N TYR A 124 26.53 -0.77 11.54
CA TYR A 124 27.66 0.16 11.40
C TYR A 124 28.83 -0.23 12.31
N ASN A 125 30.05 0.23 12.01
CA ASN A 125 31.23 -0.08 12.82
C ASN A 125 31.11 0.46 14.25
N SER A 126 30.36 1.57 14.46
CA SER A 126 29.98 2.04 15.81
C SER A 126 29.04 1.10 16.58
N GLY A 127 28.49 0.07 15.94
CA GLY A 127 27.45 -0.80 16.50
C GLY A 127 26.03 -0.28 16.29
N LYS A 128 25.84 0.91 15.69
CA LYS A 128 24.52 1.42 15.31
C LYS A 128 23.83 0.46 14.32
N ILE A 129 22.51 0.35 14.43
CA ILE A 129 21.68 -0.47 13.53
C ILE A 129 20.67 0.43 12.84
N LYS A 130 20.54 0.29 11.52
CA LYS A 130 19.47 0.90 10.71
C LYS A 130 18.70 -0.20 9.99
N VAL A 131 17.37 -0.14 10.04
CA VAL A 131 16.49 -1.05 9.30
C VAL A 131 15.63 -0.22 8.35
N VAL A 132 15.53 -0.63 7.10
CA VAL A 132 14.73 0.05 6.08
C VAL A 132 13.86 -0.96 5.33
N LEU A 133 12.61 -0.59 5.07
CA LEU A 133 11.69 -1.34 4.20
C LEU A 133 12.15 -1.18 2.74
N ILE A 134 12.15 -2.28 1.98
CA ILE A 134 12.49 -2.26 0.55
C ILE A 134 11.40 -2.83 -0.36
N ALA A 135 10.51 -3.67 0.16
CA ALA A 135 9.36 -4.25 -0.52
C ALA A 135 8.32 -4.75 0.49
#